data_AF-A0A7Y4XZ54-F1
#
_entry.id   AF-A0A7Y4XZ54-F1
#
_cell.length_a   1.000
_cell.length_b   1.000
_cell.length_c   1.000
_cell.angle_alpha   90.00
_cell.angle_beta   90.00
_cell.angle_gamma   90.00
#
_symmetry.space_group_name_H-M   'P 1'
#
loop_
_entity.id
_entity.type
_entity.pdbx_description
1 polymer ?
#
loop_
_entity_poly.entity_id
_entity_poly.type
_entity_poly.pdbx_seq_one_letter_code
_entity_poly.pdbx_strand_id
1 'polypeptide(L)'
;MRDGSESMGFTGERFVPDAVHGDIELEHLHRYLFACKAVSGKVVLDIASGEGYGSAMLARTAKKVTGVDISQEAILHAQSKYKVENLDFLIGSCSAIPLGDASVDVVVSYETLEHHDEHEAMMLEIKRVLRPTGVLIISSPDKLEYSEKPRRTNPHHVKELHRNEFKKLLEMYFNNHSLYGQRVVYGSAIFCEDNRSQIESYELIDDGLLAISGVPRALYLVAVASDIALPLLSSGILEQRIEDTVFITERDIEINWLKEKLLEKDAALLEKDSFYQKQAIEKDQGINWLNNKILERGEAISWLQQKFTEKDEALRERNSFYQKQIIEKDEGIKWLQDQIQNRDDVILTLNEKRLEIERDYTNQIAEKNNDIDWLKNQVNERGRDIQWLQNIFFEPKKNNNSIIVKLAKNLRNTINQSKIIHVIKIDVVYRLAKIYRRIEQKTISKFNNKSLTVMTERRKEVLFSQAHIDWVTHKNNQNDWPLIDICVVTYNSTEWLDMFMSSLVKQRYPLTKINLIFVDHSPNDETVKKINSICSDLQNSFFKTQVLQQANKGFGCGHNLAIKQGNADFILVTNID
;
A
#
# COMPACT_ATOMS: atom_id res chain seq x y z
N MET A 1 30.61 -42.60 3.76
CA MET A 1 30.34 -42.26 5.18
C MET A 1 30.87 -40.85 5.39
N ARG A 2 30.18 -39.99 6.15
CA ARG A 2 30.76 -38.70 6.58
C ARG A 2 31.51 -38.95 7.89
N ASP A 3 32.71 -38.40 8.02
CA ASP A 3 33.49 -38.47 9.26
C ASP A 3 32.87 -37.56 10.33
N GLY A 4 33.15 -37.85 11.60
CA GLY A 4 32.62 -37.17 12.77
C GLY A 4 33.47 -35.99 13.26
N SER A 5 34.31 -35.41 12.40
CA SER A 5 35.06 -34.19 12.72
C SER A 5 34.10 -33.01 12.82
N GLU A 6 34.04 -32.35 13.97
CA GLU A 6 33.37 -31.06 14.09
C GLU A 6 34.06 -30.04 13.17
N SER A 7 33.31 -29.52 12.20
CA SER A 7 33.84 -28.60 11.19
C SER A 7 34.11 -27.24 11.80
N MET A 8 35.36 -26.77 11.74
CA MET A 8 35.71 -25.42 12.17
C MET A 8 34.91 -24.38 11.36
N GLY A 9 34.20 -23.50 12.07
CA GLY A 9 33.39 -22.46 11.43
C GLY A 9 34.26 -21.37 10.82
N PHE A 10 33.93 -20.90 9.63
CA PHE A 10 34.60 -19.75 9.02
C PHE A 10 34.25 -18.46 9.78
N THR A 11 35.24 -17.82 10.39
CA THR A 11 35.08 -16.57 11.15
C THR A 11 35.38 -15.30 10.34
N GLY A 12 35.92 -15.43 9.13
CA GLY A 12 36.55 -14.31 8.39
C GLY A 12 38.02 -14.06 8.71
N GLU A 13 38.58 -14.76 9.71
CA GLU A 13 39.96 -14.62 10.19
C GLU A 13 40.93 -15.64 9.56
N ARG A 14 40.46 -16.86 9.30
CA ARG A 14 41.25 -17.98 8.76
C ARG A 14 40.48 -18.65 7.62
N PHE A 15 41.17 -19.00 6.53
CA PHE A 15 40.59 -19.82 5.46
C PHE A 15 40.39 -21.27 5.95
N VAL A 16 39.23 -21.86 5.66
CA VAL A 16 38.87 -23.24 6.00
C VAL A 16 38.32 -23.93 4.73
N PRO A 17 39.02 -24.91 4.14
CA PRO A 17 38.65 -25.47 2.83
C PRO A 17 37.25 -26.10 2.75
N ASP A 18 36.75 -26.66 3.85
CA ASP A 18 35.43 -27.31 3.89
C ASP A 18 34.26 -26.31 4.05
N ALA A 19 34.54 -25.02 4.18
CA ALA A 19 33.57 -23.98 4.52
C ALA A 19 33.68 -22.68 3.67
N VAL A 20 34.71 -22.55 2.81
CA VAL A 20 34.97 -21.35 2.00
C VAL A 20 35.40 -21.77 0.61
N HIS A 21 34.74 -21.22 -0.41
CA HIS A 21 34.96 -21.55 -1.83
C HIS A 21 35.11 -20.30 -2.71
N GLY A 22 35.53 -20.51 -3.95
CA GLY A 22 35.70 -19.46 -4.96
C GLY A 22 37.00 -18.67 -4.78
N ASP A 23 36.94 -17.35 -4.99
CA ASP A 23 38.14 -16.52 -5.18
C ASP A 23 39.13 -16.58 -3.99
N ILE A 24 38.65 -16.64 -2.75
CA ILE A 24 39.51 -16.81 -1.55
C ILE A 24 40.21 -18.18 -1.55
N GLU A 25 39.49 -19.25 -1.90
CA GLU A 25 40.06 -20.60 -2.02
C GLU A 25 41.13 -20.63 -3.12
N LEU A 26 40.84 -20.05 -4.29
CA LEU A 26 41.78 -19.98 -5.40
C LEU A 26 43.07 -19.24 -5.03
N GLU A 27 42.95 -18.11 -4.34
CA GLU A 27 44.09 -17.30 -3.91
C GLU A 27 44.97 -18.05 -2.89
N HIS A 28 44.34 -18.70 -1.91
CA HIS A 28 45.03 -19.49 -0.89
C HIS A 28 45.70 -20.75 -1.46
N LEU A 29 45.00 -21.51 -2.31
CA LEU A 29 45.57 -22.71 -2.96
C LEU A 29 46.71 -22.36 -3.90
N HIS A 30 46.60 -21.27 -4.68
CA HIS A 30 47.67 -20.85 -5.59
C HIS A 30 48.93 -20.40 -4.83
N ARG A 31 48.79 -19.73 -3.68
CA ARG A 31 49.92 -19.40 -2.79
C ARG A 31 50.66 -20.66 -2.33
N TYR A 32 49.97 -21.65 -1.78
CA TYR A 32 50.62 -22.90 -1.35
C TYR A 32 51.18 -23.73 -2.52
N LEU A 33 50.55 -23.73 -3.71
CA LEU A 33 51.12 -24.34 -4.91
C LEU A 33 52.40 -23.64 -5.41
N PHE A 34 52.54 -22.33 -5.19
CA PHE A 34 53.76 -21.59 -5.47
C PHE A 34 54.89 -21.99 -4.50
N ALA A 35 54.62 -22.03 -3.19
CA ALA A 35 55.59 -22.52 -2.20
C ALA A 35 56.00 -24.00 -2.41
N CYS A 36 55.08 -24.86 -2.88
CA CYS A 36 55.37 -26.27 -3.21
C CYS A 36 56.55 -26.44 -4.19
N LYS A 37 56.82 -25.43 -5.04
CA LYS A 37 57.96 -25.42 -5.98
C LYS A 37 59.32 -25.28 -5.29
N ALA A 38 59.38 -24.71 -4.09
CA ALA A 38 60.62 -24.42 -3.36
C ALA A 38 60.98 -25.45 -2.28
N VAL A 39 60.00 -26.18 -1.75
CA VAL A 39 60.15 -27.04 -0.56
C VAL A 39 60.58 -28.48 -0.82
N SER A 40 60.76 -28.90 -2.08
CA SER A 40 61.08 -30.30 -2.42
C SER A 40 62.35 -30.79 -1.70
N GLY A 41 62.20 -31.83 -0.86
CA GLY A 41 63.27 -32.39 -0.03
C GLY A 41 63.77 -31.51 1.13
N LYS A 42 63.09 -30.39 1.43
CA LYS A 42 63.48 -29.41 2.47
C LYS A 42 62.84 -29.67 3.83
N VAL A 43 63.45 -29.15 4.90
CA VAL A 43 62.77 -28.98 6.20
C VAL A 43 62.08 -27.61 6.21
N VAL A 44 60.78 -27.60 6.47
CA VAL A 44 59.90 -26.42 6.32
C VAL A 44 59.25 -26.06 7.65
N LEU A 45 59.22 -24.77 7.96
CA LEU A 45 58.26 -24.17 8.89
C LEU A 45 57.14 -23.52 8.09
N ASP A 46 55.91 -23.72 8.52
CA ASP A 46 54.71 -23.03 8.03
C ASP A 46 54.13 -22.25 9.23
N ILE A 47 54.37 -20.93 9.30
CA ILE A 47 54.08 -20.09 10.47
C ILE A 47 52.83 -19.22 10.23
N ALA A 48 51.90 -19.28 11.19
CA ALA A 48 50.46 -19.03 11.03
C ALA A 48 49.79 -20.03 10.07
N SER A 49 49.99 -21.33 10.32
CA SER A 49 49.49 -22.41 9.45
C SER A 49 47.96 -22.57 9.40
N GLY A 50 47.20 -21.86 10.25
CA GLY A 50 45.75 -22.00 10.34
C GLY A 50 45.33 -23.44 10.65
N GLU A 51 44.29 -23.93 9.98
CA GLU A 51 43.78 -25.29 10.18
C GLU A 51 44.61 -26.41 9.52
N GLY A 52 45.68 -26.07 8.80
CA GLY A 52 46.74 -27.01 8.40
C GLY A 52 46.73 -27.52 6.94
N TYR A 53 45.74 -27.19 6.11
CA TYR A 53 45.70 -27.59 4.69
C TYR A 53 46.98 -27.21 3.92
N GLY A 54 47.51 -26.01 4.20
CA GLY A 54 48.74 -25.49 3.57
C GLY A 54 49.95 -26.34 3.91
N SER A 55 50.15 -26.61 5.19
CA SER A 55 51.21 -27.49 5.70
C SER A 55 51.09 -28.91 5.10
N ALA A 56 49.87 -29.41 4.95
CA ALA A 56 49.57 -30.71 4.31
C ALA A 56 49.77 -30.71 2.78
N MET A 57 49.69 -29.56 2.10
CA MET A 57 50.12 -29.41 0.70
C MET A 57 51.64 -29.44 0.58
N LEU A 58 52.35 -28.68 1.43
CA LEU A 58 53.81 -28.62 1.46
C LEU A 58 54.44 -29.99 1.79
N ALA A 59 53.81 -30.75 2.70
CA ALA A 59 54.24 -32.08 3.10
C ALA A 59 54.28 -33.12 1.95
N ARG A 60 53.60 -32.86 0.82
CA ARG A 60 53.61 -33.74 -0.35
C ARG A 60 54.97 -33.86 -1.03
N THR A 61 55.86 -32.87 -0.86
CA THR A 61 57.21 -32.86 -1.45
C THR A 61 58.32 -32.49 -0.46
N ALA A 62 58.01 -31.87 0.67
CA ALA A 62 58.96 -31.56 1.72
C ALA A 62 59.51 -32.82 2.42
N LYS A 63 60.75 -32.73 2.91
CA LYS A 63 61.35 -33.78 3.76
C LYS A 63 60.68 -33.82 5.13
N LYS A 64 60.34 -32.64 5.68
CA LYS A 64 59.51 -32.47 6.88
C LYS A 64 58.86 -31.09 6.86
N VAL A 65 57.61 -30.99 7.32
CA VAL A 65 56.93 -29.74 7.62
C VAL A 65 56.61 -29.68 9.11
N THR A 66 56.71 -28.49 9.69
CA THR A 66 56.12 -28.16 11.00
C THR A 66 55.19 -26.97 10.80
N GLY A 67 53.89 -27.17 10.99
CA GLY A 67 52.93 -26.07 11.09
C GLY A 67 52.97 -25.45 12.48
N VAL A 68 52.91 -24.12 12.57
CA VAL A 68 52.85 -23.39 13.83
C VAL A 68 51.75 -22.35 13.75
N ASP A 69 50.86 -22.34 14.74
CA ASP A 69 49.79 -21.35 14.86
C ASP A 69 49.58 -20.99 16.34
N ILE A 70 49.05 -19.78 16.59
CA ILE A 70 48.77 -19.30 17.95
C ILE A 70 47.46 -19.88 18.50
N SER A 71 46.55 -20.31 17.63
CA SER A 71 45.27 -20.92 18.00
C SER A 71 45.44 -22.40 18.35
N GLN A 72 45.29 -22.70 19.65
CA GLN A 72 45.22 -24.08 20.14
C GLN A 72 44.09 -24.88 19.47
N GLU A 73 42.97 -24.25 19.13
CA GLU A 73 41.85 -24.89 18.43
C GLU A 73 42.23 -25.30 17.00
N ALA A 74 42.91 -24.41 16.27
CA ALA A 74 43.36 -24.68 14.91
C ALA A 74 44.40 -25.81 14.88
N ILE A 75 45.36 -25.82 15.83
CA ILE A 75 46.36 -26.89 15.95
C ILE A 75 45.72 -28.24 16.31
N LEU A 76 44.75 -28.27 17.23
CA LEU A 76 44.02 -29.51 17.55
C LEU A 76 43.22 -30.04 16.35
N HIS A 77 42.57 -29.14 15.60
CA HIS A 77 41.88 -29.51 14.36
C HIS A 77 42.86 -30.07 13.33
N ALA A 78 43.97 -29.36 13.07
CA ALA A 78 45.02 -29.75 12.13
C ALA A 78 45.61 -31.15 12.44
N GLN A 79 45.98 -31.40 13.70
CA GLN A 79 46.47 -32.71 14.17
C GLN A 79 45.42 -33.83 14.02
N SER A 80 44.13 -33.50 14.16
CA SER A 80 43.04 -34.46 13.98
C SER A 80 42.80 -34.82 12.50
N LYS A 81 42.97 -33.86 11.60
CA LYS A 81 42.59 -33.94 10.19
C LYS A 81 43.75 -34.36 9.28
N TYR A 82 44.93 -33.77 9.46
CA TYR A 82 46.08 -33.90 8.55
C TYR A 82 47.14 -34.87 9.09
N LYS A 83 46.82 -36.15 9.11
CA LYS A 83 47.70 -37.23 9.60
C LYS A 83 48.67 -37.70 8.51
N VAL A 84 49.88 -37.11 8.46
CA VAL A 84 50.95 -37.45 7.50
C VAL A 84 52.29 -37.63 8.24
N GLU A 85 53.07 -38.65 7.89
CA GLU A 85 54.29 -39.06 8.62
C GLU A 85 55.37 -37.96 8.74
N ASN A 86 55.44 -37.04 7.78
CA ASN A 86 56.42 -35.96 7.72
C ASN A 86 55.85 -34.57 8.12
N LEU A 87 54.70 -34.53 8.79
CA LEU A 87 53.99 -33.31 9.18
C LEU A 87 53.69 -33.29 10.68
N ASP A 88 54.28 -32.32 11.38
CA ASP A 88 53.94 -32.00 12.78
C ASP A 88 53.22 -30.65 12.87
N PHE A 89 52.48 -30.42 13.96
CA PHE A 89 51.84 -29.14 14.28
C PHE A 89 52.11 -28.75 15.74
N LEU A 90 52.53 -27.50 15.98
CA LEU A 90 52.87 -26.96 17.31
C LEU A 90 52.11 -25.64 17.58
N ILE A 91 51.84 -25.35 18.85
CA ILE A 91 51.27 -24.07 19.27
C ILE A 91 52.42 -23.06 19.51
N GLY A 92 52.34 -21.86 18.95
CA GLY A 92 53.35 -20.81 19.14
C GLY A 92 53.00 -19.49 18.43
N SER A 93 53.67 -18.40 18.78
CA SER A 93 53.48 -17.10 18.11
C SER A 93 54.57 -16.81 17.08
N CYS A 94 54.28 -15.93 16.13
CA CYS A 94 55.25 -15.43 15.16
C CYS A 94 56.46 -14.74 15.83
N SER A 95 56.25 -14.15 17.01
CA SER A 95 57.25 -13.46 17.84
C SER A 95 58.00 -14.36 18.84
N ALA A 96 57.67 -15.65 18.92
CA ALA A 96 58.37 -16.66 19.71
C ALA A 96 58.15 -18.07 19.11
N ILE A 97 58.87 -18.37 18.03
CA ILE A 97 58.68 -19.58 17.23
C ILE A 97 59.28 -20.79 17.98
N PRO A 98 58.51 -21.87 18.24
CA PRO A 98 58.90 -23.00 19.09
C PRO A 98 59.88 -23.99 18.41
N LEU A 99 60.83 -23.47 17.63
CA LEU A 99 61.87 -24.21 16.92
C LEU A 99 63.26 -23.68 17.28
N GLY A 100 64.27 -24.55 17.17
CA GLY A 100 65.67 -24.18 17.41
C GLY A 100 66.28 -23.32 16.30
N ASP A 101 67.40 -22.68 16.62
CA ASP A 101 68.16 -21.83 15.70
C ASP A 101 68.66 -22.62 14.48
N ALA A 102 68.64 -22.01 13.29
CA ALA A 102 69.06 -22.61 12.02
C ALA A 102 68.46 -24.01 11.74
N SER A 103 67.25 -24.28 12.24
CA SER A 103 66.62 -25.60 12.17
C SER A 103 65.94 -25.88 10.83
N VAL A 104 65.46 -24.87 10.10
CA VAL A 104 64.67 -25.05 8.85
C VAL A 104 65.37 -24.50 7.60
N ASP A 105 65.09 -25.13 6.44
CA ASP A 105 65.57 -24.69 5.13
C ASP A 105 64.64 -23.65 4.48
N VAL A 106 63.34 -23.73 4.76
CA VAL A 106 62.31 -22.83 4.22
C VAL A 106 61.35 -22.41 5.33
N VAL A 107 60.96 -21.14 5.33
CA VAL A 107 59.80 -20.64 6.08
C VAL A 107 58.74 -20.21 5.09
N VAL A 108 57.50 -20.67 5.28
CA VAL A 108 56.29 -20.21 4.61
C VAL A 108 55.42 -19.47 5.63
N SER A 109 54.81 -18.35 5.24
CA SER A 109 53.86 -17.61 6.08
C SER A 109 52.92 -16.81 5.18
N TYR A 110 51.61 -17.04 5.24
CA TYR A 110 50.67 -16.44 4.31
C TYR A 110 49.48 -15.82 5.04
N GLU A 111 49.19 -14.56 4.70
CA GLU A 111 48.15 -13.72 5.33
C GLU A 111 48.32 -13.69 6.86
N THR A 112 49.28 -12.89 7.33
CA THR A 112 49.81 -12.98 8.70
C THR A 112 50.30 -11.65 9.24
N LEU A 113 51.10 -10.90 8.47
CA LEU A 113 51.66 -9.62 8.91
C LEU A 113 50.55 -8.61 9.26
N GLU A 114 49.50 -8.56 8.46
CA GLU A 114 48.33 -7.71 8.67
C GLU A 114 47.61 -7.98 9.99
N HIS A 115 47.73 -9.18 10.58
CA HIS A 115 47.01 -9.59 11.80
C HIS A 115 47.69 -9.14 13.10
N HIS A 116 48.89 -8.55 13.06
CA HIS A 116 49.57 -8.03 14.24
C HIS A 116 50.47 -6.82 13.91
N ASP A 117 51.03 -6.15 14.92
CA ASP A 117 51.95 -5.02 14.73
C ASP A 117 53.44 -5.35 14.97
N GLU A 118 53.72 -6.46 15.68
CA GLU A 118 55.06 -7.04 16.01
C GLU A 118 55.92 -7.51 14.80
N HIS A 119 55.84 -6.83 13.65
CA HIS A 119 56.52 -7.22 12.39
C HIS A 119 58.03 -7.45 12.54
N GLU A 120 58.71 -6.60 13.31
CA GLU A 120 60.17 -6.72 13.52
C GLU A 120 60.53 -7.96 14.35
N ALA A 121 59.73 -8.31 15.36
CA ALA A 121 59.94 -9.50 16.18
C ALA A 121 59.72 -10.79 15.36
N MET A 122 58.66 -10.82 14.54
CA MET A 122 58.41 -11.92 13.59
C MET A 122 59.58 -12.10 12.61
N MET A 123 60.08 -11.01 12.01
CA MET A 123 61.19 -11.10 11.06
C MET A 123 62.50 -11.55 11.74
N LEU A 124 62.76 -11.13 12.97
CA LEU A 124 63.90 -11.60 13.76
C LEU A 124 63.81 -13.10 14.08
N GLU A 125 62.65 -13.60 14.51
CA GLU A 125 62.43 -15.03 14.78
C GLU A 125 62.54 -15.88 13.52
N ILE A 126 61.98 -15.42 12.40
CA ILE A 126 62.13 -16.06 11.09
C ILE A 126 63.61 -16.16 10.71
N LYS A 127 64.40 -15.09 10.92
CA LYS A 127 65.85 -15.09 10.70
C LYS A 127 66.62 -16.00 11.67
N ARG A 128 66.14 -16.21 12.89
CA ARG A 128 66.73 -17.14 13.87
C ARG A 128 66.52 -18.60 13.48
N VAL A 129 65.31 -19.00 13.08
CA VAL A 129 64.99 -20.39 12.76
C VAL A 129 65.47 -20.82 11.36
N LEU A 130 65.58 -19.88 10.42
CA LEU A 130 66.16 -20.14 9.09
C LEU A 130 67.64 -20.50 9.17
N ARG A 131 68.06 -21.47 8.36
CA ARG A 131 69.49 -21.71 8.06
C ARG A 131 70.08 -20.50 7.31
N PRO A 132 71.41 -20.27 7.36
CA PRO A 132 72.07 -19.22 6.57
C PRO A 132 71.89 -19.32 5.05
N THR A 133 71.50 -20.49 4.54
CA THR A 133 71.16 -20.76 3.13
C THR A 133 69.65 -20.93 2.91
N GLY A 134 68.83 -20.56 3.89
CA GLY A 134 67.39 -20.76 3.89
C GLY A 134 66.62 -19.68 3.13
N VAL A 135 65.35 -19.96 2.84
CA VAL A 135 64.47 -19.08 2.06
C VAL A 135 63.19 -18.77 2.83
N LEU A 136 62.83 -17.49 2.93
CA LEU A 136 61.50 -17.04 3.33
C LEU A 136 60.60 -16.94 2.10
N ILE A 137 59.38 -17.46 2.20
CA ILE A 137 58.27 -17.18 1.28
C ILE A 137 57.13 -16.62 2.13
N ILE A 138 56.75 -15.36 1.90
CA ILE A 138 55.80 -14.65 2.76
C ILE A 138 54.79 -13.82 1.95
N SER A 139 53.54 -13.70 2.38
CA SER A 139 52.57 -12.79 1.75
C SER A 139 51.96 -11.76 2.70
N SER A 140 51.40 -10.73 2.08
CA SER A 140 50.57 -9.68 2.69
C SER A 140 49.60 -9.17 1.61
N PRO A 141 48.37 -8.76 1.95
CA PRO A 141 47.58 -7.88 1.09
C PRO A 141 48.34 -6.56 0.87
N ASP A 142 48.16 -5.95 -0.31
CA ASP A 142 48.59 -4.56 -0.50
C ASP A 142 47.48 -3.62 0.01
N LYS A 143 47.78 -2.84 1.05
CA LYS A 143 46.84 -1.91 1.71
C LYS A 143 46.08 -0.98 0.75
N LEU A 144 46.71 -0.54 -0.35
CA LEU A 144 46.08 0.37 -1.31
C LEU A 144 45.04 -0.35 -2.18
N GLU A 145 45.36 -1.54 -2.70
CA GLU A 145 44.42 -2.33 -3.51
C GLU A 145 43.36 -3.05 -2.65
N TYR A 146 43.71 -3.55 -1.46
CA TYR A 146 42.84 -4.38 -0.61
C TYR A 146 41.86 -3.59 0.26
N SER A 147 42.30 -2.47 0.85
CA SER A 147 41.49 -1.69 1.80
C SER A 147 41.16 -0.30 1.30
N GLU A 148 42.14 0.52 0.90
CA GLU A 148 41.90 1.94 0.66
C GLU A 148 41.05 2.24 -0.59
N LYS A 149 41.33 1.58 -1.72
CA LYS A 149 40.54 1.72 -2.95
C LYS A 149 39.09 1.20 -2.82
N PRO A 150 38.84 -0.06 -2.39
CA PRO A 150 37.48 -0.57 -2.22
C PRO A 150 36.78 -0.01 -0.97
N ARG A 151 37.52 0.67 -0.08
CA ARG A 151 37.05 1.13 1.25
C ARG A 151 36.58 -0.03 2.13
N ARG A 152 37.26 -1.17 2.01
CA ARG A 152 37.07 -2.35 2.85
C ARG A 152 37.63 -2.09 4.25
N THR A 153 37.04 -2.72 5.24
CA THR A 153 37.64 -2.89 6.57
C THR A 153 37.56 -4.37 6.95
N ASN A 154 38.65 -4.91 7.49
CA ASN A 154 38.65 -6.23 8.12
C ASN A 154 38.97 -6.04 9.62
N PRO A 155 38.08 -6.41 10.57
CA PRO A 155 38.36 -6.26 11.99
C PRO A 155 39.55 -7.10 12.49
N HIS A 156 39.99 -8.10 11.71
CA HIS A 156 41.16 -8.93 12.02
C HIS A 156 42.48 -8.33 11.50
N HIS A 157 42.45 -7.30 10.65
CA HIS A 157 43.66 -6.64 10.14
C HIS A 157 44.05 -5.49 11.08
N VAL A 158 45.05 -5.75 11.94
CA VAL A 158 45.63 -4.80 12.88
C VAL A 158 46.52 -3.77 12.17
N LYS A 159 47.35 -4.21 11.19
CA LYS A 159 48.37 -3.36 10.55
C LYS A 159 48.77 -3.85 9.16
N GLU A 160 47.95 -3.53 8.17
CA GLU A 160 48.29 -3.72 6.75
C GLU A 160 49.47 -2.83 6.31
N LEU A 161 50.26 -3.30 5.34
CA LEU A 161 51.38 -2.56 4.74
C LEU A 161 51.09 -2.18 3.28
N HIS A 162 51.63 -1.04 2.85
CA HIS A 162 51.75 -0.75 1.41
C HIS A 162 52.94 -1.53 0.81
N ARG A 163 52.89 -1.85 -0.50
CA ARG A 163 54.00 -2.50 -1.25
C ARG A 163 55.41 -1.99 -0.92
N ASN A 164 55.57 -0.68 -0.80
CA ASN A 164 56.87 -0.06 -0.54
C ASN A 164 57.35 -0.23 0.91
N GLU A 165 56.45 -0.47 1.85
CA GLU A 165 56.76 -0.73 3.26
C GLU A 165 57.09 -2.22 3.47
N PHE A 166 56.29 -3.11 2.89
CA PHE A 166 56.58 -4.55 2.85
C PHE A 166 57.93 -4.83 2.15
N LYS A 167 58.24 -4.14 1.04
CA LYS A 167 59.56 -4.22 0.39
C LYS A 167 60.69 -3.80 1.32
N LYS A 168 60.57 -2.65 2.01
CA LYS A 168 61.58 -2.17 2.97
C LYS A 168 61.77 -3.12 4.14
N LEU A 169 60.69 -3.72 4.65
CA LEU A 169 60.74 -4.72 5.71
C LEU A 169 61.61 -5.92 5.27
N LEU A 170 61.44 -6.42 4.05
CA LEU A 170 62.29 -7.49 3.51
C LEU A 170 63.75 -7.05 3.36
N GLU A 171 63.99 -5.83 2.86
CA GLU A 171 65.33 -5.22 2.69
C GLU A 171 66.09 -5.00 4.01
N MET A 172 65.38 -4.88 5.15
CA MET A 172 66.00 -4.76 6.47
C MET A 172 66.58 -6.09 7.00
N TYR A 173 66.09 -7.23 6.51
CA TYR A 173 66.44 -8.55 7.06
C TYR A 173 67.10 -9.51 6.05
N PHE A 174 67.01 -9.28 4.74
CA PHE A 174 67.55 -10.19 3.72
C PHE A 174 68.29 -9.46 2.59
N ASN A 175 69.47 -9.99 2.21
CA ASN A 175 70.28 -9.43 1.13
C ASN A 175 69.58 -9.46 -0.25
N ASN A 176 68.73 -10.46 -0.49
CA ASN A 176 68.02 -10.68 -1.74
C ASN A 176 66.53 -10.85 -1.47
N HIS A 177 65.69 -10.22 -2.29
CA HIS A 177 64.24 -10.41 -2.28
C HIS A 177 63.65 -10.29 -3.69
N SER A 178 62.44 -10.81 -3.89
CA SER A 178 61.65 -10.63 -5.12
C SER A 178 60.16 -10.64 -4.78
N LEU A 179 59.38 -9.79 -5.44
CA LEU A 179 57.94 -9.63 -5.22
C LEU A 179 57.15 -10.11 -6.45
N TYR A 180 56.18 -10.98 -6.20
CA TYR A 180 55.22 -11.52 -7.14
C TYR A 180 53.84 -10.96 -6.80
N GLY A 181 53.07 -10.55 -7.81
CA GLY A 181 51.72 -10.02 -7.63
C GLY A 181 50.64 -11.07 -7.88
N GLN A 182 49.66 -11.17 -6.99
CA GLN A 182 48.51 -12.05 -7.11
C GLN A 182 47.19 -11.26 -7.11
N ARG A 183 46.26 -11.66 -7.97
CA ARG A 183 44.81 -11.37 -7.92
C ARG A 183 44.09 -12.45 -8.72
N VAL A 184 42.80 -12.72 -8.47
CA VAL A 184 41.98 -13.49 -9.41
C VAL A 184 41.80 -12.70 -10.72
N VAL A 185 41.94 -13.36 -11.87
CA VAL A 185 41.84 -12.72 -13.20
C VAL A 185 40.81 -13.42 -14.08
N TYR A 186 39.94 -12.60 -14.68
CA TYR A 186 38.94 -13.01 -15.65
C TYR A 186 39.32 -12.39 -17.01
N GLY A 187 39.79 -13.20 -17.95
CA GLY A 187 40.30 -12.71 -19.24
C GLY A 187 41.02 -13.77 -20.08
N SER A 188 41.60 -13.34 -21.20
CA SER A 188 42.42 -14.19 -22.07
C SER A 188 43.91 -14.10 -21.67
N ALA A 189 44.63 -15.22 -21.76
CA ALA A 189 46.06 -15.30 -21.46
C ALA A 189 46.83 -15.91 -22.64
N ILE A 190 48.06 -15.43 -22.86
CA ILE A 190 48.99 -15.96 -23.87
C ILE A 190 50.31 -16.26 -23.15
N PHE A 191 50.81 -17.50 -23.32
CA PHE A 191 52.04 -17.96 -22.69
C PHE A 191 53.06 -18.41 -23.73
N CYS A 192 54.35 -18.21 -23.45
CA CYS A 192 55.44 -18.76 -24.25
C CYS A 192 55.75 -20.19 -23.80
N GLU A 193 55.33 -21.19 -24.58
CA GLU A 193 55.58 -22.62 -24.32
C GLU A 193 57.09 -22.94 -24.19
N ASP A 194 57.92 -22.17 -24.88
CA ASP A 194 59.38 -22.24 -24.91
C ASP A 194 60.07 -21.68 -23.65
N ASN A 195 59.34 -21.09 -22.70
CA ASN A 195 59.86 -20.38 -21.51
C ASN A 195 60.87 -19.24 -21.81
N ARG A 196 60.80 -18.61 -23.00
CA ARG A 196 61.76 -17.59 -23.46
C ARG A 196 61.37 -16.14 -23.16
N SER A 197 60.19 -15.88 -22.59
CA SER A 197 59.69 -14.52 -22.30
C SER A 197 59.25 -14.37 -20.84
N GLN A 198 59.23 -13.13 -20.37
CA GLN A 198 58.50 -12.76 -19.15
C GLN A 198 56.99 -12.68 -19.45
N ILE A 199 56.18 -12.61 -18.40
CA ILE A 199 54.74 -12.35 -18.51
C ILE A 199 54.51 -10.84 -18.49
N GLU A 200 53.79 -10.35 -19.50
CA GLU A 200 53.28 -8.99 -19.57
C GLU A 200 51.74 -9.06 -19.61
N SER A 201 51.09 -8.26 -18.77
CA SER A 201 49.65 -8.12 -18.70
C SER A 201 49.21 -6.79 -19.28
N TYR A 202 48.00 -6.77 -19.83
CA TYR A 202 47.40 -5.59 -20.43
C TYR A 202 46.08 -5.29 -19.74
N GLU A 203 45.87 -4.06 -19.30
CA GLU A 203 44.64 -3.61 -18.66
C GLU A 203 43.96 -2.51 -19.51
N LEU A 204 42.68 -2.69 -19.81
CA LEU A 204 41.83 -1.65 -20.40
C LEU A 204 41.41 -0.67 -19.30
N ILE A 205 41.61 0.62 -19.55
CA ILE A 205 41.23 1.74 -18.70
C ILE A 205 40.44 2.76 -19.53
N ASP A 206 39.70 3.66 -18.88
CA ASP A 206 38.77 4.60 -19.54
C ASP A 206 39.39 5.36 -20.72
N ASP A 207 40.68 5.74 -20.61
CA ASP A 207 41.45 6.51 -21.61
C ASP A 207 42.40 5.65 -22.47
N GLY A 208 42.38 4.31 -22.41
CA GLY A 208 43.18 3.45 -23.29
C GLY A 208 43.62 2.08 -22.75
N LEU A 209 44.86 1.69 -23.08
CA LEU A 209 45.45 0.38 -22.75
C LEU A 209 46.76 0.56 -21.98
N LEU A 210 46.88 -0.11 -20.84
CA LEU A 210 48.03 -0.05 -19.94
C LEU A 210 48.77 -1.41 -19.91
N ALA A 211 49.99 -1.44 -20.45
CA ALA A 211 50.88 -2.61 -20.40
C ALA A 211 51.71 -2.61 -19.11
N ILE A 212 51.73 -3.74 -18.39
CA ILE A 212 52.38 -3.91 -17.09
C ILE A 212 53.10 -5.27 -17.04
N SER A 213 54.38 -5.27 -16.65
CA SER A 213 55.11 -6.50 -16.34
C SER A 213 54.53 -7.19 -15.09
N GLY A 214 54.30 -8.51 -15.18
CA GLY A 214 53.60 -9.26 -14.13
C GLY A 214 52.09 -9.05 -14.18
N VAL A 215 51.47 -8.68 -13.05
CA VAL A 215 50.00 -8.58 -12.88
C VAL A 215 49.63 -7.17 -12.38
N PRO A 216 48.71 -6.45 -13.06
CA PRO A 216 48.30 -5.10 -12.68
C PRO A 216 47.34 -5.15 -11.49
N ARG A 217 47.34 -4.11 -10.64
CA ARG A 217 46.51 -4.04 -9.41
C ARG A 217 46.49 -5.35 -8.62
N ALA A 218 47.68 -5.88 -8.33
CA ALA A 218 47.83 -7.10 -7.55
C ALA A 218 47.33 -6.86 -6.11
N LEU A 219 46.30 -7.61 -5.73
CA LEU A 219 45.60 -7.52 -4.45
C LEU A 219 46.48 -8.02 -3.30
N TYR A 220 47.26 -9.08 -3.56
CA TYR A 220 48.24 -9.63 -2.63
C TYR A 220 49.65 -9.61 -3.22
N LEU A 221 50.63 -9.51 -2.33
CA LEU A 221 52.05 -9.49 -2.64
C LEU A 221 52.67 -10.76 -2.04
N VAL A 222 53.19 -11.64 -2.88
CA VAL A 222 53.95 -12.82 -2.45
C VAL A 222 55.44 -12.49 -2.62
N ALA A 223 56.19 -12.53 -1.52
CA ALA A 223 57.62 -12.29 -1.48
C ALA A 223 58.41 -13.59 -1.37
N VAL A 224 59.59 -13.60 -1.97
CA VAL A 224 60.62 -14.64 -1.76
C VAL A 224 61.90 -13.92 -1.35
N ALA A 225 62.52 -14.29 -0.23
CA ALA A 225 63.70 -13.60 0.32
C ALA A 225 64.75 -14.57 0.90
N SER A 226 66.03 -14.21 0.77
CA SER A 226 67.17 -14.99 1.29
C SER A 226 68.45 -14.16 1.34
N ASP A 227 69.41 -14.58 2.16
CA ASP A 227 70.77 -14.01 2.15
C ASP A 227 71.63 -14.54 0.99
N ILE A 228 71.24 -15.67 0.40
CA ILE A 228 71.82 -16.25 -0.81
C ILE A 228 70.98 -15.91 -2.06
N ALA A 229 71.50 -16.27 -3.24
CA ALA A 229 70.75 -16.15 -4.49
C ALA A 229 69.41 -16.89 -4.43
N LEU A 230 68.35 -16.23 -4.89
CA LEU A 230 66.97 -16.72 -4.77
C LEU A 230 66.71 -17.94 -5.66
N PRO A 231 65.83 -18.87 -5.26
CA PRO A 231 65.39 -19.96 -6.13
C PRO A 231 64.60 -19.41 -7.33
N LEU A 232 64.83 -19.98 -8.51
CA LEU A 232 64.10 -19.62 -9.73
C LEU A 232 62.68 -20.22 -9.69
N LEU A 233 61.72 -19.47 -9.15
CA LEU A 233 60.31 -19.88 -9.10
C LEU A 233 59.54 -19.29 -10.28
N SER A 234 58.81 -20.15 -11.00
CA SER A 234 57.96 -19.73 -12.12
C SER A 234 56.66 -19.11 -11.62
N SER A 235 56.34 -17.92 -12.14
CA SER A 235 54.97 -17.39 -12.16
C SER A 235 54.05 -18.31 -12.97
N GLY A 236 52.74 -18.21 -12.76
CA GLY A 236 51.72 -18.97 -13.51
C GLY A 236 50.31 -18.49 -13.18
N ILE A 237 49.32 -19.20 -13.70
CA ILE A 237 47.90 -19.04 -13.33
C ILE A 237 47.40 -20.38 -12.78
N LEU A 238 46.59 -20.31 -11.72
CA LEU A 238 45.72 -21.40 -11.30
C LEU A 238 44.32 -21.11 -11.85
N GLU A 239 43.80 -21.98 -12.71
CA GLU A 239 42.49 -21.84 -13.34
C GLU A 239 41.42 -22.52 -12.49
N GLN A 240 40.33 -21.80 -12.19
CA GLN A 240 39.04 -22.39 -11.80
C GLN A 240 38.08 -22.34 -12.97
N ARG A 241 37.11 -23.26 -13.01
CA ARG A 241 36.03 -23.18 -14.01
C ARG A 241 35.19 -21.95 -13.77
N ILE A 242 34.64 -21.35 -14.83
CA ILE A 242 33.85 -20.13 -14.70
C ILE A 242 32.53 -20.38 -13.96
N GLU A 243 32.00 -21.61 -14.06
CA GLU A 243 30.82 -22.09 -13.34
C GLU A 243 31.04 -22.16 -11.82
N ASP A 244 32.27 -22.44 -11.38
CA ASP A 244 32.63 -22.58 -9.95
C ASP A 244 32.99 -21.23 -9.28
N THR A 245 32.83 -20.11 -10.00
CA THR A 245 33.17 -18.76 -9.51
C THR A 245 32.12 -18.21 -8.54
N VAL A 246 32.53 -17.28 -7.68
CA VAL A 246 31.62 -16.57 -6.75
C VAL A 246 30.49 -15.88 -7.54
N PHE A 247 30.83 -15.18 -8.63
CA PHE A 247 29.86 -14.43 -9.44
C PHE A 247 28.79 -15.31 -10.12
N ILE A 248 29.12 -16.55 -10.50
CA ILE A 248 28.13 -17.46 -11.09
C ILE A 248 27.35 -18.19 -9.99
N THR A 249 28.00 -18.63 -8.91
CA THR A 249 27.33 -19.35 -7.81
C THR A 249 26.35 -18.46 -7.02
N GLU A 250 26.71 -17.22 -6.70
CA GLU A 250 25.79 -16.24 -6.10
C GLU A 250 24.59 -15.93 -7.01
N ARG A 251 24.86 -15.76 -8.31
CA ARG A 251 23.83 -15.48 -9.33
C ARG A 251 22.86 -16.65 -9.51
N ASP A 252 23.33 -17.88 -9.48
CA ASP A 252 22.46 -19.06 -9.55
C ASP A 252 21.63 -19.24 -8.27
N ILE A 253 22.15 -18.87 -7.09
CA ILE A 253 21.36 -18.79 -5.85
C ILE A 253 20.23 -17.75 -6.00
N GLU A 254 20.53 -16.54 -6.47
CA GLU A 254 19.52 -15.50 -6.71
C GLU A 254 18.48 -15.95 -7.75
N ILE A 255 18.91 -16.50 -8.89
CA ILE A 255 18.04 -17.01 -9.95
C ILE A 255 17.12 -18.12 -9.43
N ASN A 256 17.62 -19.01 -8.57
CA ASN A 256 16.81 -20.09 -8.01
C ASN A 256 15.80 -19.58 -6.95
N TRP A 257 16.19 -18.63 -6.10
CA TRP A 257 15.26 -17.94 -5.21
C TRP A 257 14.17 -17.18 -5.98
N LEU A 258 14.51 -16.50 -7.09
CA LEU A 258 13.56 -15.84 -7.98
C LEU A 258 12.60 -16.85 -8.65
N LYS A 259 13.07 -18.04 -9.06
CA LYS A 259 12.20 -19.12 -9.59
C LYS A 259 11.20 -19.61 -8.54
N GLU A 260 11.63 -19.85 -7.30
CA GLU A 260 10.73 -20.25 -6.21
C GLU A 260 9.69 -19.15 -5.92
N LYS A 261 10.11 -17.89 -5.87
CA LYS A 261 9.22 -16.75 -5.69
C LYS A 261 8.25 -16.56 -6.87
N LEU A 262 8.62 -16.93 -8.09
CA LEU A 262 7.71 -16.95 -9.24
C LEU A 262 6.66 -18.07 -9.09
N LEU A 263 7.07 -19.28 -8.73
CA LEU A 263 6.16 -20.41 -8.50
C LEU A 263 5.13 -20.13 -7.39
N GLU A 264 5.54 -19.47 -6.30
CA GLU A 264 4.62 -18.97 -5.26
C GLU A 264 3.55 -18.00 -5.82
N LYS A 265 3.93 -17.14 -6.78
CA LYS A 265 3.02 -16.15 -7.38
C LYS A 265 2.06 -16.80 -8.36
N ASP A 266 2.53 -17.73 -9.18
CA ASP A 266 1.70 -18.45 -10.15
C ASP A 266 0.65 -19.33 -9.44
N ALA A 267 1.03 -20.01 -8.35
CA ALA A 267 0.10 -20.75 -7.50
C ALA A 267 -0.99 -19.83 -6.89
N ALA A 268 -0.60 -18.68 -6.37
CA ALA A 268 -1.54 -17.69 -5.83
C ALA A 268 -2.42 -17.03 -6.90
N LEU A 269 -1.94 -16.93 -8.16
CA LEU A 269 -2.73 -16.46 -9.30
C LEU A 269 -3.82 -17.48 -9.65
N LEU A 270 -3.46 -18.76 -9.74
CA LEU A 270 -4.39 -19.87 -10.06
C LEU A 270 -5.51 -20.01 -9.01
N GLU A 271 -5.21 -19.88 -7.72
CA GLU A 271 -6.24 -19.87 -6.66
C GLU A 271 -7.21 -18.69 -6.84
N LYS A 272 -6.66 -17.50 -7.13
CA LYS A 272 -7.44 -16.27 -7.31
C LYS A 272 -8.33 -16.32 -8.56
N ASP A 273 -7.85 -16.89 -9.65
CA ASP A 273 -8.63 -17.06 -10.88
C ASP A 273 -9.74 -18.11 -10.71
N SER A 274 -9.48 -19.21 -9.99
CA SER A 274 -10.51 -20.17 -9.60
C SER A 274 -11.61 -19.52 -8.75
N PHE A 275 -11.23 -18.67 -7.79
CA PHE A 275 -12.17 -17.89 -6.98
C PHE A 275 -13.02 -16.92 -7.82
N TYR A 276 -12.42 -16.23 -8.80
CA TYR A 276 -13.17 -15.34 -9.70
C TYR A 276 -14.09 -16.09 -10.67
N GLN A 277 -13.65 -17.23 -11.23
CA GLN A 277 -14.50 -18.09 -12.05
C GLN A 277 -15.73 -18.56 -11.26
N LYS A 278 -15.56 -18.95 -9.99
CA LYS A 278 -16.68 -19.31 -9.13
C LYS A 278 -17.65 -18.14 -8.91
N GLN A 279 -17.14 -16.93 -8.62
CA GLN A 279 -18.00 -15.74 -8.51
C GLN A 279 -18.73 -15.38 -9.81
N ALA A 280 -18.13 -15.63 -10.98
CA ALA A 280 -18.79 -15.40 -12.26
C ALA A 280 -19.99 -16.35 -12.41
N ILE A 281 -19.78 -17.65 -12.19
CA ILE A 281 -20.85 -18.67 -12.23
C ILE A 281 -21.99 -18.34 -11.25
N GLU A 282 -21.67 -17.95 -10.01
CA GLU A 282 -22.67 -17.55 -9.01
C GLU A 282 -23.47 -16.29 -9.45
N LYS A 283 -22.82 -15.32 -10.12
CA LYS A 283 -23.50 -14.13 -10.67
C LYS A 283 -24.36 -14.46 -11.88
N ASP A 284 -23.89 -15.30 -12.80
CA ASP A 284 -24.64 -15.68 -14.00
C ASP A 284 -25.89 -16.49 -13.64
N GLN A 285 -25.81 -17.35 -12.63
CA GLN A 285 -26.99 -18.00 -12.03
C GLN A 285 -27.98 -16.97 -11.45
N GLY A 286 -27.49 -15.95 -10.73
CA GLY A 286 -28.30 -14.86 -10.21
C GLY A 286 -28.97 -14.00 -11.30
N ILE A 287 -28.25 -13.71 -12.39
CA ILE A 287 -28.76 -12.98 -13.56
C ILE A 287 -29.86 -13.80 -14.25
N ASN A 288 -29.64 -15.10 -14.48
CA ASN A 288 -30.65 -15.98 -15.07
C ASN A 288 -31.90 -16.11 -14.20
N TRP A 289 -31.76 -16.17 -12.87
CA TRP A 289 -32.89 -16.15 -11.95
C TRP A 289 -33.67 -14.83 -12.01
N LEU A 290 -32.98 -13.69 -12.06
CA LEU A 290 -33.60 -12.36 -12.23
C LEU A 290 -34.34 -12.25 -13.56
N ASN A 291 -33.75 -12.72 -14.67
CA ASN A 291 -34.36 -12.71 -15.99
C ASN A 291 -35.66 -13.53 -16.02
N ASN A 292 -35.68 -14.73 -15.44
CA ASN A 292 -36.90 -15.53 -15.30
C ASN A 292 -37.97 -14.82 -14.47
N LYS A 293 -37.58 -14.16 -13.37
CA LYS A 293 -38.50 -13.36 -12.53
C LYS A 293 -38.99 -12.07 -13.19
N ILE A 294 -38.27 -11.53 -14.17
CA ILE A 294 -38.72 -10.44 -15.03
C ILE A 294 -39.73 -10.97 -16.06
N LEU A 295 -39.49 -12.16 -16.65
CA LEU A 295 -40.40 -12.80 -17.60
C LEU A 295 -41.77 -13.11 -16.97
N GLU A 296 -41.79 -13.81 -15.83
CA GLU A 296 -43.00 -14.09 -15.04
C GLU A 296 -43.82 -12.82 -14.73
N ARG A 297 -43.13 -11.71 -14.44
CA ARG A 297 -43.77 -10.42 -14.17
C ARG A 297 -44.27 -9.73 -15.44
N GLY A 298 -43.59 -9.91 -16.57
CA GLY A 298 -44.04 -9.43 -17.88
C GLY A 298 -45.36 -10.09 -18.29
N GLU A 299 -45.45 -11.42 -18.13
CA GLU A 299 -46.68 -12.19 -18.37
C GLU A 299 -47.83 -11.72 -17.46
N ALA A 300 -47.57 -11.57 -16.15
CA ALA A 300 -48.55 -11.08 -15.20
C ALA A 300 -49.02 -9.64 -15.49
N ILE A 301 -48.12 -8.76 -15.95
CA ILE A 301 -48.45 -7.39 -16.38
C ILE A 301 -49.31 -7.42 -17.65
N SER A 302 -48.97 -8.26 -18.63
CA SER A 302 -49.74 -8.41 -19.87
C SER A 302 -51.17 -8.90 -19.59
N TRP A 303 -51.33 -9.90 -18.72
CA TRP A 303 -52.64 -10.37 -18.26
C TRP A 303 -53.44 -9.29 -17.52
N LEU A 304 -52.79 -8.51 -16.64
CA LEU A 304 -53.43 -7.38 -15.96
C LEU A 304 -53.86 -6.28 -16.94
N GLN A 305 -53.06 -5.98 -17.96
CA GLN A 305 -53.39 -5.03 -19.02
C GLN A 305 -54.60 -5.49 -19.82
N GLN A 306 -54.65 -6.76 -20.25
CA GLN A 306 -55.81 -7.34 -20.93
C GLN A 306 -57.09 -7.22 -20.07
N LYS A 307 -57.01 -7.59 -18.78
CA LYS A 307 -58.12 -7.52 -17.83
C LYS A 307 -58.53 -6.08 -17.47
N PHE A 308 -57.65 -5.10 -17.67
CA PHE A 308 -57.99 -3.69 -17.56
C PHE A 308 -58.76 -3.22 -18.81
N THR A 309 -58.26 -3.54 -20.02
CA THR A 309 -58.95 -3.22 -21.29
C THR A 309 -60.37 -3.78 -21.34
N GLU A 310 -60.56 -5.06 -21.00
CA GLU A 310 -61.90 -5.70 -20.92
C GLU A 310 -62.86 -4.93 -20.00
N LYS A 311 -62.36 -4.41 -18.87
CA LYS A 311 -63.17 -3.63 -17.93
C LYS A 311 -63.45 -2.22 -18.43
N ASP A 312 -62.49 -1.57 -19.07
CA ASP A 312 -62.67 -0.23 -19.66
C ASP A 312 -63.63 -0.25 -20.86
N GLU A 313 -63.70 -1.35 -21.60
CA GLU A 313 -64.70 -1.57 -22.65
C GLU A 313 -66.09 -1.78 -22.04
N ALA A 314 -66.26 -2.71 -21.10
CA ALA A 314 -67.53 -2.92 -20.40
C ALA A 314 -68.02 -1.66 -19.64
N LEU A 315 -67.10 -0.83 -19.13
CA LEU A 315 -67.43 0.45 -18.51
C LEU A 315 -67.93 1.46 -19.56
N ARG A 316 -67.29 1.53 -20.73
CA ARG A 316 -67.71 2.40 -21.84
C ARG A 316 -69.07 2.00 -22.41
N GLU A 317 -69.33 0.71 -22.61
CA GLU A 317 -70.66 0.20 -23.01
C GLU A 317 -71.74 0.61 -22.00
N ARG A 318 -71.50 0.35 -20.71
CA ARG A 318 -72.47 0.69 -19.65
C ARG A 318 -72.68 2.20 -19.50
N ASN A 319 -71.63 3.01 -19.69
CA ASN A 319 -71.77 4.48 -19.72
C ASN A 319 -72.58 4.95 -20.93
N SER A 320 -72.39 4.33 -22.11
CA SER A 320 -73.19 4.61 -23.31
C SER A 320 -74.68 4.26 -23.10
N PHE A 321 -74.96 3.11 -22.47
CA PHE A 321 -76.31 2.71 -22.09
C PHE A 321 -76.98 3.73 -21.15
N TYR A 322 -76.28 4.16 -20.08
CA TYR A 322 -76.83 5.17 -19.17
C TYR A 322 -76.99 6.55 -19.83
N GLN A 323 -76.07 6.96 -20.72
CA GLN A 323 -76.23 8.19 -21.51
C GLN A 323 -77.49 8.15 -22.37
N LYS A 324 -77.77 7.01 -23.04
CA LYS A 324 -79.02 6.85 -23.81
C LYS A 324 -80.26 6.94 -22.93
N GLN A 325 -80.25 6.31 -21.75
CA GLN A 325 -81.37 6.42 -20.79
C GLN A 325 -81.55 7.83 -20.24
N ILE A 326 -80.47 8.61 -20.06
CA ILE A 326 -80.56 10.02 -19.65
C ILE A 326 -81.25 10.84 -20.76
N ILE A 327 -80.83 10.69 -22.02
CA ILE A 327 -81.45 11.39 -23.17
C ILE A 327 -82.95 11.05 -23.27
N GLU A 328 -83.32 9.76 -23.21
CA GLU A 328 -84.73 9.31 -23.21
C GLU A 328 -85.55 9.88 -22.03
N LYS A 329 -84.90 10.17 -20.88
CA LYS A 329 -85.54 10.81 -19.72
C LYS A 329 -85.65 12.33 -19.88
N ASP A 330 -84.62 12.99 -20.41
CA ASP A 330 -84.61 14.43 -20.64
C ASP A 330 -85.63 14.84 -21.71
N GLU A 331 -85.80 14.04 -22.77
CA GLU A 331 -86.89 14.21 -23.75
C GLU A 331 -88.27 14.07 -23.08
N GLY A 332 -88.45 13.08 -22.20
CA GLY A 332 -89.68 12.90 -21.43
C GLY A 332 -89.96 14.03 -20.44
N ILE A 333 -88.92 14.57 -19.79
CA ILE A 333 -89.02 15.74 -18.90
C ILE A 333 -89.41 16.98 -19.70
N LYS A 334 -88.79 17.19 -20.86
CA LYS A 334 -89.11 18.32 -21.75
C LYS A 334 -90.55 18.25 -22.25
N TRP A 335 -91.02 17.07 -22.68
CA TRP A 335 -92.43 16.89 -23.05
C TRP A 335 -93.38 17.21 -21.89
N LEU A 336 -93.05 16.79 -20.66
CA LEU A 336 -93.84 17.15 -19.47
C LEU A 336 -93.82 18.66 -19.19
N GLN A 337 -92.70 19.34 -19.40
CA GLN A 337 -92.61 20.80 -19.27
C GLN A 337 -93.48 21.51 -20.32
N ASP A 338 -93.45 21.09 -21.58
CA ASP A 338 -94.32 21.62 -22.64
C ASP A 338 -95.81 21.38 -22.30
N GLN A 339 -96.16 20.22 -21.74
CA GLN A 339 -97.53 19.93 -21.28
C GLN A 339 -97.97 20.74 -20.05
N ILE A 340 -97.04 21.15 -19.18
CA ILE A 340 -97.32 22.05 -18.05
C ILE A 340 -97.55 23.47 -18.58
N GLN A 341 -96.66 23.99 -19.44
CA GLN A 341 -96.81 25.33 -20.02
C GLN A 341 -98.15 25.50 -20.75
N ASN A 342 -98.52 24.54 -21.61
CA ASN A 342 -99.82 24.56 -22.29
C ASN A 342 -101.02 24.58 -21.33
N ARG A 343 -100.89 24.00 -20.12
CA ARG A 343 -101.93 24.04 -19.09
C ARG A 343 -101.95 25.35 -18.34
N ASP A 344 -100.78 25.93 -18.05
CA ASP A 344 -100.67 27.23 -17.40
C ASP A 344 -101.20 28.35 -18.31
N ASP A 345 -100.97 28.28 -19.63
CA ASP A 345 -101.55 29.19 -20.62
C ASP A 345 -103.09 29.08 -20.68
N VAL A 346 -103.65 27.86 -20.57
CA VAL A 346 -105.09 27.63 -20.44
C VAL A 346 -105.64 28.13 -19.09
N ILE A 347 -104.89 27.98 -18.00
CA ILE A 347 -105.26 28.51 -16.67
C ILE A 347 -105.24 30.04 -16.66
N LEU A 348 -104.30 30.69 -17.35
CA LEU A 348 -104.31 32.14 -17.59
C LEU A 348 -105.59 32.55 -18.35
N THR A 349 -105.86 31.92 -19.50
CA THR A 349 -107.04 32.19 -20.33
C THR A 349 -108.36 32.00 -19.57
N LEU A 350 -108.43 31.00 -18.68
CA LEU A 350 -109.60 30.75 -17.82
C LEU A 350 -109.72 31.77 -16.69
N ASN A 351 -108.61 32.25 -16.11
CA ASN A 351 -108.65 33.31 -15.09
C ASN A 351 -109.03 34.67 -15.67
N GLU A 352 -108.61 35.00 -16.89
CA GLU A 352 -109.07 36.20 -17.60
C GLU A 352 -110.59 36.19 -17.78
N LYS A 353 -111.15 35.08 -18.29
CA LYS A 353 -112.61 34.88 -18.37
C LYS A 353 -113.30 34.90 -17.01
N ARG A 354 -112.65 34.39 -15.95
CA ARG A 354 -113.20 34.45 -14.59
C ARG A 354 -113.31 35.90 -14.09
N LEU A 355 -112.29 36.71 -14.34
CA LEU A 355 -112.27 38.14 -13.99
C LEU A 355 -113.30 38.94 -14.82
N GLU A 356 -113.51 38.59 -16.09
CA GLU A 356 -114.54 39.16 -16.95
C GLU A 356 -115.96 38.86 -16.39
N ILE A 357 -116.23 37.61 -16.02
CA ILE A 357 -117.50 37.18 -15.41
C ILE A 357 -117.69 37.82 -14.02
N GLU A 358 -116.65 37.89 -13.17
CA GLU A 358 -116.70 38.57 -11.87
C GLU A 358 -117.06 40.06 -12.02
N ARG A 359 -116.56 40.71 -13.08
CA ARG A 359 -116.85 42.11 -13.40
C ARG A 359 -118.30 42.31 -13.82
N ASP A 360 -118.83 41.45 -14.67
CA ASP A 360 -120.24 41.49 -15.11
C ASP A 360 -121.22 41.22 -13.94
N TYR A 361 -120.93 40.23 -13.09
CA TYR A 361 -121.72 40.02 -11.87
C TYR A 361 -121.67 41.23 -10.93
N THR A 362 -120.51 41.87 -10.79
CA THR A 362 -120.37 43.09 -9.96
C THR A 362 -121.24 44.23 -10.52
N ASN A 363 -121.29 44.39 -11.85
CA ASN A 363 -122.15 45.38 -12.51
C ASN A 363 -123.65 45.10 -12.28
N GLN A 364 -124.09 43.85 -12.45
CA GLN A 364 -125.49 43.46 -12.21
C GLN A 364 -125.91 43.61 -10.75
N ILE A 365 -125.01 43.34 -9.80
CA ILE A 365 -125.24 43.57 -8.37
C ILE A 365 -125.35 45.07 -8.07
N ALA A 366 -124.61 45.94 -8.76
CA ALA A 366 -124.76 47.39 -8.62
C ALA A 366 -126.13 47.89 -9.13
N GLU A 367 -126.61 47.41 -10.28
CA GLU A 367 -127.98 47.69 -10.74
C GLU A 367 -129.03 47.22 -9.73
N LYS A 368 -128.93 45.97 -9.25
CA LYS A 368 -129.90 45.41 -8.30
C LYS A 368 -129.90 46.12 -6.95
N ASN A 369 -128.78 46.68 -6.51
CA ASN A 369 -128.74 47.52 -5.31
C ASN A 369 -129.46 48.86 -5.50
N ASN A 370 -129.39 49.47 -6.69
CA ASN A 370 -130.17 50.67 -7.02
C ASN A 370 -131.69 50.37 -7.05
N ASP A 371 -132.12 49.24 -7.64
CA ASP A 371 -133.52 48.78 -7.57
C ASP A 371 -133.99 48.62 -6.11
N ILE A 372 -133.15 48.02 -5.27
CA ILE A 372 -133.43 47.77 -3.86
C ILE A 372 -133.54 49.07 -3.06
N ASP A 373 -132.71 50.07 -3.31
CA ASP A 373 -132.78 51.36 -2.61
C ASP A 373 -133.96 52.22 -3.07
N TRP A 374 -134.41 52.09 -4.33
CA TRP A 374 -135.69 52.63 -4.78
C TRP A 374 -136.88 51.98 -4.04
N LEU A 375 -136.88 50.65 -3.91
CA LEU A 375 -137.91 49.91 -3.17
C LEU A 375 -137.94 50.24 -1.67
N LYS A 376 -136.78 50.43 -1.01
CA LYS A 376 -136.71 50.82 0.41
C LYS A 376 -137.42 52.15 0.69
N ASN A 377 -137.27 53.14 -0.20
CA ASN A 377 -137.97 54.43 -0.05
C ASN A 377 -139.50 54.28 -0.13
N GLN A 378 -140.00 53.46 -1.07
CA GLN A 378 -141.45 53.16 -1.16
C GLN A 378 -141.99 52.43 0.09
N VAL A 379 -141.19 51.59 0.75
CA VAL A 379 -141.59 50.90 1.99
C VAL A 379 -141.61 51.86 3.19
N ASN A 380 -140.63 52.76 3.31
CA ASN A 380 -140.55 53.72 4.42
C ASN A 380 -141.74 54.69 4.49
N GLU A 381 -142.36 55.05 3.36
CA GLU A 381 -143.56 55.90 3.39
C GLU A 381 -144.80 55.20 3.95
N ARG A 382 -144.92 53.88 3.76
CA ARG A 382 -146.03 53.05 4.28
C ARG A 382 -145.79 52.49 5.68
N GLY A 383 -144.55 52.51 6.16
CA GLY A 383 -144.16 51.96 7.47
C GLY A 383 -144.58 52.77 8.71
N ARG A 384 -145.32 53.87 8.56
CA ARG A 384 -145.70 54.75 9.70
C ARG A 384 -147.05 54.44 10.35
N ASP A 385 -147.93 53.69 9.68
CA ASP A 385 -149.31 53.45 10.15
C ASP A 385 -149.49 52.11 10.89
N ILE A 386 -148.44 51.27 10.99
CA ILE A 386 -148.57 49.87 11.42
C ILE A 386 -147.55 49.51 12.53
N GLN A 387 -148.10 49.21 13.72
CA GLN A 387 -147.48 48.49 14.85
C GLN A 387 -146.23 49.16 15.49
N TRP A 388 -146.23 49.68 16.72
CA TRP A 388 -147.16 49.70 17.87
C TRP A 388 -147.57 48.37 18.51
N LEU A 389 -147.53 47.23 17.81
CA LEU A 389 -147.90 45.92 18.36
C LEU A 389 -146.88 44.85 17.94
N GLN A 390 -145.73 44.80 18.62
CA GLN A 390 -145.04 43.57 19.07
C GLN A 390 -143.61 43.87 19.59
N ASN A 391 -143.53 44.32 20.84
CA ASN A 391 -142.43 43.85 21.70
C ASN A 391 -142.69 42.36 21.99
N ILE A 392 -141.68 41.47 21.88
CA ILE A 392 -141.46 40.29 22.76
C ILE A 392 -140.19 39.50 22.34
N PHE A 393 -139.13 39.67 23.15
CA PHE A 393 -138.06 38.73 23.55
C PHE A 393 -136.93 38.18 22.61
N PHE A 394 -135.73 38.21 23.24
CA PHE A 394 -134.53 37.34 23.18
C PHE A 394 -133.31 37.65 22.27
N GLU A 395 -132.13 37.27 22.81
CA GLU A 395 -130.77 37.67 22.44
C GLU A 395 -130.04 36.69 21.48
N PRO A 396 -128.97 37.16 20.80
CA PRO A 396 -127.96 36.30 20.19
C PRO A 396 -126.75 36.04 21.11
N LYS A 397 -126.32 34.78 21.23
CA LYS A 397 -125.02 34.37 21.80
C LYS A 397 -124.53 33.07 21.13
N LYS A 398 -123.24 32.68 21.14
CA LYS A 398 -121.90 33.32 21.06
C LYS A 398 -120.87 32.18 21.20
N ASN A 399 -119.56 32.49 21.09
CA ASN A 399 -118.44 31.73 21.70
C ASN A 399 -118.10 30.32 21.11
N ASN A 400 -116.90 29.77 21.32
CA ASN A 400 -115.52 30.31 21.33
C ASN A 400 -114.52 29.13 21.54
N ASN A 401 -113.21 29.46 21.64
CA ASN A 401 -112.17 28.74 22.41
C ASN A 401 -111.54 27.44 21.83
N SER A 402 -110.32 27.01 22.23
CA SER A 402 -109.12 27.76 22.72
C SER A 402 -107.88 26.86 22.99
N ILE A 403 -106.65 27.36 22.70
CA ILE A 403 -105.52 27.51 23.65
C ILE A 403 -104.78 26.26 24.26
N ILE A 404 -103.50 26.07 23.83
CA ILE A 404 -102.25 25.97 24.65
C ILE A 404 -101.70 24.65 25.30
N VAL A 405 -100.56 24.15 24.75
CA VAL A 405 -99.19 23.90 25.39
C VAL A 405 -98.95 22.86 26.52
N LYS A 406 -97.85 22.04 26.43
CA LYS A 406 -96.65 22.02 27.36
C LYS A 406 -95.57 20.89 27.16
N LEU A 407 -94.27 21.26 27.35
CA LEU A 407 -93.07 20.48 27.86
C LEU A 407 -92.60 19.21 27.08
N ALA A 408 -91.33 18.72 27.07
CA ALA A 408 -89.94 19.18 27.40
C ALA A 408 -88.92 18.07 26.90
N LYS A 409 -87.63 17.86 27.29
CA LYS A 409 -86.67 18.39 28.31
C LYS A 409 -85.20 17.91 28.06
N ASN A 410 -84.19 18.81 28.11
CA ASN A 410 -82.72 18.58 28.35
C ASN A 410 -81.90 17.71 27.34
N LEU A 411 -80.54 17.76 27.25
CA LEU A 411 -79.46 18.24 28.15
C LEU A 411 -78.19 18.77 27.38
N ARG A 412 -77.50 19.78 27.97
CA ARG A 412 -76.13 20.39 27.83
C ARG A 412 -75.02 19.71 26.98
N ASN A 413 -73.94 20.38 26.48
CA ASN A 413 -73.49 21.81 26.44
C ASN A 413 -72.36 22.04 25.38
N THR A 414 -71.97 23.30 25.13
CA THR A 414 -70.89 23.80 24.23
C THR A 414 -69.61 24.23 25.03
N ILE A 415 -68.51 24.87 24.55
CA ILE A 415 -68.22 25.74 23.37
C ILE A 415 -66.69 25.94 23.08
N ASN A 416 -66.32 26.41 21.87
CA ASN A 416 -65.04 27.06 21.42
C ASN A 416 -63.71 26.26 21.39
N GLN A 417 -62.87 26.28 20.32
CA GLN A 417 -62.12 27.34 19.58
C GLN A 417 -60.80 27.79 20.30
N SER A 418 -59.64 28.00 19.64
CA SER A 418 -59.19 27.72 18.24
C SER A 418 -57.65 27.91 18.09
N LYS A 419 -57.06 27.47 16.95
CA LYS A 419 -55.74 27.89 16.37
C LYS A 419 -54.45 27.51 17.17
N ILE A 420 -53.25 27.34 16.59
CA ILE A 420 -52.78 27.06 15.21
C ILE A 420 -51.34 26.44 15.29
N ILE A 421 -50.96 25.60 14.30
CA ILE A 421 -49.60 25.27 13.77
C ILE A 421 -48.37 25.41 14.72
N HIS A 422 -47.56 24.35 14.92
CA HIS A 422 -46.23 24.15 14.26
C HIS A 422 -45.47 22.87 14.71
N VAL A 423 -44.28 22.65 14.11
CA VAL A 423 -43.18 21.72 14.49
C VAL A 423 -43.40 20.20 14.30
N ILE A 424 -43.01 19.74 13.10
CA ILE A 424 -42.46 18.39 12.88
C ILE A 424 -41.10 18.28 13.58
N LYS A 425 -40.91 17.44 14.62
CA LYS A 425 -39.56 17.11 15.15
C LYS A 425 -39.43 15.90 16.11
N ILE A 426 -40.06 14.75 15.82
CA ILE A 426 -39.82 13.50 16.59
C ILE A 426 -39.14 12.40 15.75
N ASP A 427 -39.54 12.20 14.49
CA ASP A 427 -39.03 11.07 13.67
C ASP A 427 -37.56 11.22 13.20
N VAL A 428 -36.96 12.40 13.32
CA VAL A 428 -35.53 12.63 12.98
C VAL A 428 -34.60 12.04 14.04
N VAL A 429 -34.96 12.16 15.33
CA VAL A 429 -34.13 11.68 16.46
C VAL A 429 -34.03 10.14 16.43
N TYR A 430 -35.13 9.47 16.10
CA TYR A 430 -35.21 8.01 16.04
C TYR A 430 -34.39 7.40 14.88
N ARG A 431 -34.18 8.14 13.79
CA ARG A 431 -33.40 7.68 12.63
C ARG A 431 -31.88 7.77 12.89
N LEU A 432 -31.41 8.80 13.59
CA LEU A 432 -29.97 8.97 13.90
C LEU A 432 -29.44 7.89 14.87
N ALA A 433 -30.19 7.57 15.92
CA ALA A 433 -29.82 6.52 16.89
C ALA A 433 -29.64 5.13 16.25
N LYS A 434 -30.36 4.86 15.16
CA LYS A 434 -30.31 3.58 14.41
C LYS A 434 -29.14 3.47 13.43
N ILE A 435 -28.50 4.61 13.09
CA ILE A 435 -27.29 4.66 12.26
C ILE A 435 -26.04 4.46 13.14
N TYR A 436 -25.99 5.10 14.32
CA TYR A 436 -24.84 5.03 15.23
C TYR A 436 -24.46 3.58 15.60
N ARG A 437 -25.44 2.78 16.04
CA ARG A 437 -25.28 1.35 16.35
C ARG A 437 -24.84 0.47 15.16
N ARG A 438 -24.97 0.94 13.91
CA ARG A 438 -24.51 0.23 12.70
C ARG A 438 -23.08 0.56 12.31
N ILE A 439 -22.51 1.65 12.83
CA ILE A 439 -21.10 2.02 12.66
C ILE A 439 -20.27 1.29 13.72
N GLU A 440 -20.73 1.33 14.98
CA GLU A 440 -20.11 0.68 16.15
C GLU A 440 -19.84 -0.83 15.94
N GLN A 441 -20.76 -1.56 15.29
CA GLN A 441 -20.60 -2.99 15.00
C GLN A 441 -19.63 -3.35 13.86
N LYS A 442 -19.02 -2.37 13.16
CA LYS A 442 -18.09 -2.64 12.04
C LYS A 442 -16.61 -2.38 12.36
N THR A 443 -16.29 -1.68 13.44
CA THR A 443 -14.95 -1.10 13.64
C THR A 443 -13.98 -2.01 14.43
N ILE A 444 -14.48 -3.03 15.13
CA ILE A 444 -13.64 -3.93 15.97
C ILE A 444 -13.70 -5.37 15.44
N SER A 445 -13.12 -5.58 14.26
CA SER A 445 -12.83 -6.92 13.74
C SER A 445 -11.44 -7.36 14.18
N LYS A 446 -11.35 -8.52 14.86
CA LYS A 446 -10.10 -9.08 15.40
C LYS A 446 -9.09 -9.55 14.33
N PHE A 447 -9.40 -9.35 13.04
CA PHE A 447 -8.61 -9.79 11.89
C PHE A 447 -7.51 -8.80 11.47
N ASN A 448 -7.72 -7.48 11.62
CA ASN A 448 -6.81 -6.48 11.03
C ASN A 448 -5.40 -6.52 11.62
N ASN A 449 -5.26 -6.77 12.93
CA ASN A 449 -3.94 -6.76 13.58
C ASN A 449 -2.99 -7.83 13.02
N LYS A 450 -3.48 -9.03 12.67
CA LYS A 450 -2.63 -10.07 12.06
C LYS A 450 -2.10 -9.64 10.70
N SER A 451 -2.92 -8.99 9.88
CA SER A 451 -2.51 -8.50 8.56
C SER A 451 -1.46 -7.38 8.67
N LEU A 452 -1.58 -6.47 9.64
CA LEU A 452 -0.55 -5.45 9.86
C LEU A 452 0.78 -6.06 10.33
N THR A 453 0.78 -6.97 11.31
CA THR A 453 2.04 -7.61 11.79
C THR A 453 2.80 -8.27 10.63
N VAL A 454 2.12 -9.08 9.81
CA VAL A 454 2.72 -9.77 8.65
C VAL A 454 3.24 -8.79 7.58
N MET A 455 2.61 -7.61 7.41
CA MET A 455 3.12 -6.57 6.50
C MET A 455 4.32 -5.81 7.07
N THR A 456 4.37 -5.59 8.39
CA THR A 456 5.51 -4.94 9.06
C THR A 456 6.74 -5.87 9.12
N GLU A 457 6.54 -7.18 9.26
CA GLU A 457 7.59 -8.19 9.18
C GLU A 457 8.17 -8.27 7.76
N ARG A 458 7.33 -8.45 6.73
CA ARG A 458 7.76 -8.43 5.32
C ARG A 458 8.44 -7.13 4.87
N ARG A 459 8.08 -5.98 5.46
CA ARG A 459 8.76 -4.70 5.18
C ARG A 459 10.21 -4.66 5.69
N LYS A 460 10.60 -5.49 6.67
CA LYS A 460 12.01 -5.59 7.10
C LYS A 460 12.85 -6.44 6.14
N GLU A 461 12.26 -7.47 5.54
CA GLU A 461 12.93 -8.39 4.60
C GLU A 461 13.23 -7.70 3.25
N VAL A 462 12.31 -6.89 2.74
CA VAL A 462 12.41 -6.27 1.39
C VAL A 462 13.33 -5.05 1.35
N LEU A 463 13.82 -4.54 2.48
CA LEU A 463 14.64 -3.32 2.53
C LEU A 463 16.10 -3.48 2.06
N PHE A 464 16.56 -4.69 1.72
CA PHE A 464 17.95 -4.95 1.30
C PHE A 464 18.10 -5.81 0.02
N SER A 465 17.02 -6.22 -0.65
CA SER A 465 17.13 -6.90 -1.95
C SER A 465 17.56 -5.90 -3.04
N GLN A 466 18.73 -6.11 -3.65
CA GLN A 466 19.34 -5.22 -4.65
C GLN A 466 18.64 -5.31 -6.02
N ALA A 467 17.39 -4.84 -6.09
CA ALA A 467 16.75 -4.55 -7.37
C ALA A 467 17.57 -3.46 -8.09
N HIS A 468 18.18 -3.82 -9.21
CA HIS A 468 18.96 -2.91 -10.06
C HIS A 468 18.06 -1.81 -10.64
N ILE A 469 17.97 -0.71 -9.91
CA ILE A 469 17.65 0.62 -10.45
C ILE A 469 19.00 1.24 -10.81
N ASP A 470 19.19 1.58 -12.09
CA ASP A 470 20.40 2.29 -12.52
C ASP A 470 20.43 3.67 -11.87
N TRP A 471 21.25 3.81 -10.83
CA TRP A 471 21.50 5.10 -10.18
C TRP A 471 22.27 5.99 -11.13
N VAL A 472 21.56 6.85 -11.87
CA VAL A 472 22.15 7.92 -12.67
C VAL A 472 22.79 8.94 -11.72
N THR A 473 24.01 8.65 -11.28
CA THR A 473 24.81 9.56 -10.46
C THR A 473 25.28 10.72 -11.31
N HIS A 474 24.44 11.75 -11.44
CA HIS A 474 24.85 13.04 -11.99
C HIS A 474 26.02 13.61 -11.16
N LYS A 475 27.24 13.42 -11.66
CA LYS A 475 28.41 14.20 -11.25
C LYS A 475 28.19 15.64 -11.73
N ASN A 476 27.55 16.48 -10.93
CA ASN A 476 27.51 17.93 -11.16
C ASN A 476 27.26 18.75 -9.88
N ASN A 477 27.41 20.08 -10.02
CA ASN A 477 27.44 21.03 -8.91
C ASN A 477 26.12 21.11 -8.10
N GLN A 478 26.22 21.58 -6.85
CA GLN A 478 25.07 21.76 -5.93
C GLN A 478 23.94 22.69 -6.43
N ASN A 479 24.12 23.39 -7.56
CA ASN A 479 23.07 24.22 -8.16
C ASN A 479 22.12 23.43 -9.09
N ASP A 480 22.55 22.28 -9.61
CA ASP A 480 21.91 21.56 -10.73
C ASP A 480 20.76 20.62 -10.33
N TRP A 481 20.48 20.47 -9.03
CA TRP A 481 19.36 19.63 -8.55
C TRP A 481 18.02 20.16 -9.05
N PRO A 482 17.12 19.33 -9.62
CA PRO A 482 15.80 19.77 -10.05
C PRO A 482 14.92 20.22 -8.86
N LEU A 483 13.86 20.97 -9.13
CA LEU A 483 12.80 21.18 -8.15
C LEU A 483 12.05 19.86 -7.94
N ILE A 484 11.66 19.53 -6.70
CA ILE A 484 10.80 18.38 -6.40
C ILE A 484 9.61 18.78 -5.53
N ASP A 485 8.46 18.16 -5.77
CA ASP A 485 7.28 18.26 -4.91
C ASP A 485 7.26 17.08 -3.92
N ILE A 486 7.19 17.33 -2.61
CA ILE A 486 7.00 16.28 -1.59
C ILE A 486 5.56 16.34 -1.09
N CYS A 487 4.77 15.33 -1.44
CA CYS A 487 3.34 15.23 -1.18
C CYS A 487 3.06 14.37 0.07
N VAL A 488 2.93 15.01 1.23
CA VAL A 488 2.65 14.39 2.52
C VAL A 488 1.14 14.41 2.80
N VAL A 489 0.58 13.30 3.33
CA VAL A 489 -0.81 13.24 3.78
C VAL A 489 -0.86 12.90 5.27
N THR A 490 -1.66 13.66 6.03
CA THR A 490 -1.79 13.50 7.48
C THR A 490 -3.23 13.23 7.91
N TYR A 491 -3.38 12.47 9.00
CA TYR A 491 -4.64 12.16 9.64
C TYR A 491 -4.38 11.74 11.09
N ASN A 492 -4.59 12.64 12.06
CA ASN A 492 -4.23 12.43 13.47
C ASN A 492 -2.75 12.03 13.63
N SER A 493 -1.85 12.82 13.03
CA SER A 493 -0.44 12.46 12.81
C SER A 493 0.56 13.29 13.62
N THR A 494 0.09 13.94 14.69
CA THR A 494 0.86 14.91 15.49
C THR A 494 2.16 14.36 16.08
N GLU A 495 2.22 13.06 16.37
CA GLU A 495 3.38 12.43 17.03
C GLU A 495 4.58 12.20 16.09
N TRP A 496 4.35 11.86 14.83
CA TRP A 496 5.42 11.57 13.87
C TRP A 496 6.06 12.82 13.23
N LEU A 497 5.38 13.97 13.27
CA LEU A 497 5.81 15.23 12.63
C LEU A 497 7.27 15.63 12.92
N ASP A 498 7.70 15.54 14.19
CA ASP A 498 9.04 16.01 14.58
C ASP A 498 10.14 15.10 14.04
N MET A 499 9.88 13.78 14.00
CA MET A 499 10.80 12.79 13.42
C MET A 499 10.85 12.92 11.90
N PHE A 500 9.69 13.06 11.24
CA PHE A 500 9.60 13.27 9.79
C PHE A 500 10.39 14.52 9.36
N MET A 501 10.13 15.66 9.99
CA MET A 501 10.82 16.92 9.66
C MET A 501 12.30 16.88 10.04
N SER A 502 12.67 16.23 11.15
CA SER A 502 14.08 16.00 11.50
C SER A 502 14.82 15.13 10.48
N SER A 503 14.13 14.18 9.85
CA SER A 503 14.69 13.35 8.77
C SER A 503 14.85 14.17 7.49
N LEU A 504 13.80 14.91 7.10
CA LEU A 504 13.77 15.76 5.91
C LEU A 504 14.82 16.89 5.93
N VAL A 505 15.22 17.37 7.11
CA VAL A 505 16.31 18.37 7.26
C VAL A 505 17.72 17.74 7.28
N LYS A 506 17.86 16.45 7.61
CA LYS A 506 19.17 15.76 7.71
C LYS A 506 19.67 15.13 6.40
N GLN A 507 18.80 14.99 5.41
CA GLN A 507 19.12 14.40 4.11
C GLN A 507 19.93 15.36 3.20
N ARG A 508 20.48 14.87 2.08
CA ARG A 508 21.52 15.58 1.29
C ARG A 508 20.99 16.46 0.13
N TYR A 509 19.71 16.38 -0.19
CA TYR A 509 19.04 17.18 -1.23
C TYR A 509 18.83 18.62 -0.73
N PRO A 510 19.12 19.66 -1.54
CA PRO A 510 18.93 21.04 -1.11
C PRO A 510 17.47 21.33 -0.74
N LEU A 511 17.22 21.78 0.49
CA LEU A 511 15.87 22.14 0.96
C LEU A 511 15.25 23.25 0.09
N THR A 512 16.09 24.17 -0.40
CA THR A 512 15.74 25.24 -1.36
C THR A 512 15.34 24.74 -2.76
N LYS A 513 15.35 23.42 -3.00
CA LYS A 513 14.83 22.74 -4.19
C LYS A 513 13.65 21.79 -3.85
N ILE A 514 13.05 21.91 -2.66
CA ILE A 514 11.91 21.12 -2.20
C ILE A 514 10.68 22.02 -1.98
N ASN A 515 9.60 21.74 -2.71
CA ASN A 515 8.26 22.25 -2.42
C ASN A 515 7.50 21.22 -1.57
N LEU A 516 7.23 21.54 -0.31
CA LEU A 516 6.64 20.62 0.66
C LEU A 516 5.13 20.87 0.79
N ILE A 517 4.31 19.91 0.38
CA ILE A 517 2.85 20.01 0.32
C ILE A 517 2.22 19.00 1.29
N PHE A 518 1.65 19.50 2.38
CA PHE A 518 0.82 18.72 3.30
C PHE A 518 -0.65 18.76 2.90
N VAL A 519 -1.33 17.61 2.91
CA VAL A 519 -2.79 17.49 2.82
C VAL A 519 -3.32 16.78 4.06
N ASP A 520 -3.97 17.51 4.93
CA ASP A 520 -4.57 16.96 6.14
C ASP A 520 -6.03 16.51 5.93
N HIS A 521 -6.40 15.39 6.55
CA HIS A 521 -7.71 14.74 6.45
C HIS A 521 -8.58 14.87 7.73
N SER A 522 -8.14 15.66 8.71
CA SER A 522 -8.60 15.65 10.09
C SER A 522 -8.97 17.08 10.58
N PRO A 523 -10.20 17.55 10.29
CA PRO A 523 -10.59 18.96 10.51
C PRO A 523 -10.69 19.40 11.99
N ASN A 524 -10.30 18.55 12.96
CA ASN A 524 -10.51 18.76 14.40
C ASN A 524 -9.26 18.46 15.26
N ASP A 525 -8.08 18.19 14.70
CA ASP A 525 -6.87 17.89 15.48
C ASP A 525 -5.83 19.03 15.47
N GLU A 526 -4.72 18.83 16.19
CA GLU A 526 -3.63 19.80 16.30
C GLU A 526 -2.50 19.59 15.28
N THR A 527 -2.58 18.56 14.42
CA THR A 527 -1.59 18.26 13.37
C THR A 527 -1.39 19.48 12.47
N VAL A 528 -2.48 20.10 12.02
CA VAL A 528 -2.43 21.33 11.19
C VAL A 528 -1.73 22.49 11.93
N LYS A 529 -2.00 22.69 13.23
CA LYS A 529 -1.34 23.75 14.02
C LYS A 529 0.16 23.51 14.09
N LYS A 530 0.55 22.25 14.34
CA LYS A 530 1.95 21.84 14.46
C LYS A 530 2.70 21.92 13.13
N ILE A 531 2.09 21.48 12.02
CA ILE A 531 2.63 21.70 10.66
C ILE A 531 2.84 23.20 10.41
N ASN A 532 1.84 24.04 10.68
CA ASN A 532 1.95 25.48 10.45
C ASN A 532 3.06 26.13 11.31
N SER A 533 3.28 25.68 12.55
CA SER A 533 4.41 26.13 13.36
C SER A 533 5.73 25.74 12.71
N ILE A 534 5.95 24.46 12.43
CA ILE A 534 7.23 23.96 11.88
C ILE A 534 7.51 24.55 10.49
N CYS A 535 6.49 24.75 9.65
CA CYS A 535 6.63 25.43 8.36
C CYS A 535 6.90 26.94 8.50
N SER A 536 6.50 27.58 9.59
CA SER A 536 6.89 28.96 9.92
C SER A 536 8.34 29.03 10.42
N ASP A 537 8.74 28.09 11.28
CA ASP A 537 10.10 28.00 11.84
C ASP A 537 11.15 27.68 10.75
N LEU A 538 10.75 26.91 9.72
CA LEU A 538 11.59 26.50 8.59
C LEU A 538 11.27 27.24 7.27
N GLN A 539 10.55 28.36 7.34
CA GLN A 539 9.98 29.03 6.15
C GLN A 539 11.03 29.48 5.11
N ASN A 540 12.25 29.79 5.55
CA ASN A 540 13.37 30.20 4.69
C ASN A 540 14.28 29.02 4.26
N SER A 541 14.00 27.79 4.70
CA SER A 541 14.79 26.60 4.34
C SER A 541 14.28 25.92 3.08
N PHE A 542 12.96 25.85 2.90
CA PHE A 542 12.32 25.17 1.77
C PHE A 542 12.10 26.10 0.57
N PHE A 543 11.97 25.55 -0.64
CA PHE A 543 11.57 26.35 -1.81
C PHE A 543 10.18 26.97 -1.62
N LYS A 544 9.27 26.18 -1.06
CA LYS A 544 7.90 26.55 -0.71
C LYS A 544 7.34 25.52 0.28
N THR A 545 6.47 25.96 1.18
CA THR A 545 5.66 25.08 2.04
C THR A 545 4.19 25.40 1.83
N GLN A 546 3.33 24.39 1.71
CA GLN A 546 1.88 24.56 1.54
C GLN A 546 1.12 23.54 2.39
N VAL A 547 0.07 24.00 3.08
CA VAL A 547 -0.80 23.16 3.91
C VAL A 547 -2.23 23.25 3.39
N LEU A 548 -2.83 22.09 3.15
CA LEU A 548 -4.15 21.90 2.58
C LEU A 548 -5.00 21.06 3.54
N GLN A 549 -6.32 21.22 3.47
CA GLN A 549 -7.28 20.41 4.23
C GLN A 549 -8.36 19.86 3.31
N GLN A 550 -8.79 18.63 3.56
CA GLN A 550 -10.06 18.11 3.04
C GLN A 550 -10.69 17.11 4.01
N ALA A 551 -11.98 16.82 3.84
CA ALA A 551 -12.59 15.66 4.50
C ALA A 551 -11.86 14.37 4.07
N ASN A 552 -11.64 13.45 5.02
CA ASN A 552 -10.94 12.18 4.77
C ASN A 552 -11.59 11.39 3.62
N LYS A 553 -10.82 11.20 2.54
CA LYS A 553 -11.17 10.39 1.36
C LYS A 553 -10.15 9.27 1.09
N GLY A 554 -9.32 8.95 2.08
CA GLY A 554 -8.18 8.02 1.96
C GLY A 554 -6.95 8.65 1.30
N PHE A 555 -5.77 8.12 1.63
CA PHE A 555 -4.45 8.68 1.30
C PHE A 555 -4.27 9.00 -0.19
N GLY A 556 -4.69 8.10 -1.10
CA GLY A 556 -4.60 8.35 -2.54
C GLY A 556 -5.36 9.61 -3.01
N CYS A 557 -6.51 9.93 -2.41
CA CYS A 557 -7.21 11.19 -2.67
C CYS A 557 -6.55 12.41 -2.01
N GLY A 558 -5.70 12.19 -1.01
CA GLY A 558 -4.82 13.21 -0.42
C GLY A 558 -3.66 13.55 -1.35
N HIS A 559 -2.86 12.56 -1.76
CA HIS A 559 -1.75 12.80 -2.68
C HIS A 559 -2.24 13.32 -4.05
N ASN A 560 -3.38 12.84 -4.56
CA ASN A 560 -4.00 13.39 -5.78
C ASN A 560 -4.47 14.86 -5.64
N LEU A 561 -4.60 15.39 -4.42
CA LEU A 561 -4.83 16.82 -4.19
C LEU A 561 -3.49 17.57 -4.10
N ALA A 562 -2.49 17.02 -3.41
CA ALA A 562 -1.14 17.60 -3.32
C ALA A 562 -0.47 17.72 -4.70
N ILE A 563 -0.51 16.66 -5.51
CA ILE A 563 0.00 16.60 -6.89
C ILE A 563 -0.63 17.70 -7.77
N LYS A 564 -1.90 18.03 -7.57
CA LYS A 564 -2.60 19.12 -8.29
C LYS A 564 -2.29 20.53 -7.78
N GLN A 565 -1.39 20.66 -6.81
CA GLN A 565 -0.89 21.91 -6.24
C GLN A 565 0.65 22.03 -6.37
N GLY A 566 1.30 20.93 -6.74
CA GLY A 566 2.66 20.88 -7.24
C GLY A 566 2.77 21.30 -8.71
N ASN A 567 4.00 21.53 -9.16
CA ASN A 567 4.38 21.81 -10.55
C ASN A 567 5.89 21.52 -10.77
N ALA A 568 6.46 20.58 -10.02
CA ALA A 568 7.81 20.10 -10.21
C ALA A 568 7.85 18.93 -11.21
N ASP A 569 8.99 18.75 -11.89
CA ASP A 569 9.18 17.65 -12.84
C ASP A 569 9.19 16.27 -12.15
N PHE A 570 9.50 16.24 -10.86
CA PHE A 570 9.54 15.03 -10.03
C PHE A 570 8.71 15.21 -8.76
N ILE A 571 7.96 14.18 -8.39
CA ILE A 571 7.09 14.16 -7.20
C ILE A 571 7.42 12.96 -6.32
N LEU A 572 7.72 13.22 -5.05
CA LEU A 572 7.82 12.21 -4.02
C LEU A 572 6.49 12.12 -3.27
N VAL A 573 5.90 10.92 -3.24
CA VAL A 573 4.70 10.60 -2.45
C VAL A 573 5.15 9.89 -1.18
N THR A 574 4.81 10.42 -0.01
CA THR A 574 5.19 9.83 1.28
C THR A 574 4.07 9.95 2.30
N ASN A 575 3.96 8.95 3.16
CA ASN A 575 3.31 9.13 4.46
C ASN A 575 4.29 9.83 5.43
N ILE A 576 3.87 9.95 6.69
CA ILE A 576 4.60 10.59 7.78
C ILE A 576 5.10 9.58 8.83
N ASP A 577 4.61 8.33 8.78
CA ASP A 577 4.93 7.19 9.66
C ASP A 577 6.10 6.32 9.16
#